data_AF-A0A219B1B3-F1
#
_entry.id   AF-A0A219B1B3-F1
#
_cell.length_a   1.000
_cell.length_b   1.000
_cell.length_c   1.000
_cell.angle_alpha   90.00
_cell.angle_beta   90.00
_cell.angle_gamma   90.00
#
_symmetry.space_group_name_H-M   'P 1'
#
loop_
_entity.id
_entity.type
_entity.pdbx_description
1 polymer ?
#
loop_
_entity_poly.entity_id
_entity_poly.type
_entity_poly.pdbx_seq_one_letter_code
_entity_poly.pdbx_strand_id
1 'polypeptide(L)'
;MFRSIVSAALLLMTTSPAAAEWVMAESEQFRVYSRGSEQRVSERAQQLEQFDQLLRIYTGVPSERSVPKLDVWLLNNSGEMRRTSGMDNVAGLYVSSPGGVCAFAQRKDSGFYGATLLHEYTHHFMSQHFAAAYPKWFVEGFAEYFMTAEFDGQEVSIGRYTKPRGRSLLHETWLPSEMVLSGVYHPVQTGIFYAMSWLLTHYVYADPDRTQTFQLYLNAVAGGSDPVTAWEEAFGQTPEELDVALDQYMDRNRINYRTIEFEEGTFRRSWIRITEYPNSSDDMLPRFALLDCTIGDSEEHLEIIRDDAEDHDDPYAQTTRAYAEAIAGETSFAIPALTALARAEPDNADHHYYLGRAYSRRAHEEGADMDADHERARVEYARAYKIRPDHVPTLYFYAHDGDAYRGENERNMMLLARELRPQISQVSTTLAVSYAIAGEWEMAEKVLAPVANNPHLSDDSWARELMQRIHDRDTSLSGEAVEGREDDREAGDGGDGENRDERAEEATAG
;
A
#
# COMPACT_ATOMS: atom_id res chain seq x y z
N MET A 1 -36.54 42.62 61.33
CA MET A 1 -35.18 42.17 61.00
C MET A 1 -35.26 40.71 60.58
N PHE A 2 -35.27 40.43 59.27
CA PHE A 2 -35.02 39.08 58.76
C PHE A 2 -34.12 39.24 57.52
N ARG A 3 -32.91 38.69 57.64
CA ARG A 3 -31.87 38.69 56.61
C ARG A 3 -32.17 37.53 55.65
N SER A 4 -32.34 37.85 54.37
CA SER A 4 -32.34 36.85 53.29
C SER A 4 -30.89 36.53 52.91
N ILE A 5 -30.47 35.28 53.10
CA ILE A 5 -29.22 34.73 52.56
C ILE A 5 -29.57 34.07 51.23
N VAL A 6 -29.03 34.61 50.14
CA VAL A 6 -29.07 33.99 48.81
C VAL A 6 -27.90 33.02 48.71
N SER A 7 -28.18 31.72 48.65
CA SER A 7 -27.18 30.69 48.38
C SER A 7 -26.89 30.65 46.87
N ALA A 8 -25.65 30.99 46.49
CA ALA A 8 -25.13 30.78 45.15
C ALA A 8 -24.80 29.29 44.97
N ALA A 9 -25.47 28.62 44.05
CA ALA A 9 -25.12 27.29 43.60
C ALA A 9 -24.00 27.40 42.56
N LEU A 10 -22.79 26.98 42.93
CA LEU A 10 -21.68 26.76 41.99
C LEU A 10 -22.02 25.51 41.15
N LEU A 11 -22.32 25.70 39.86
CA LEU A 11 -22.26 24.61 38.88
C LEU A 11 -20.79 24.28 38.64
N LEU A 12 -20.33 23.19 39.25
CA LEU A 12 -19.09 22.52 38.84
C LEU A 12 -19.35 21.87 37.48
N MET A 13 -18.93 22.54 36.41
CA MET A 13 -18.78 21.89 35.11
C MET A 13 -17.61 20.91 35.24
N THR A 14 -17.92 19.63 35.41
CA THR A 14 -16.93 18.57 35.22
C THR A 14 -16.62 18.50 33.73
N THR A 15 -15.52 19.11 33.31
CA THR A 15 -14.90 18.81 32.03
C THR A 15 -14.50 17.34 32.07
N SER A 16 -15.25 16.47 31.39
CA SER A 16 -14.77 15.12 31.11
C SER A 16 -13.45 15.25 30.35
N PRO A 17 -12.38 14.55 30.74
CA PRO A 17 -11.20 14.46 29.88
C PRO A 17 -11.68 13.96 28.52
N ALA A 18 -11.42 14.74 27.47
CA ALA A 18 -11.67 14.29 26.11
C ALA A 18 -10.84 13.01 25.90
N ALA A 19 -11.53 11.92 25.56
CA ALA A 19 -10.92 10.61 25.41
C ALA A 19 -10.11 10.57 24.10
N ALA A 20 -8.93 9.96 24.15
CA ALA A 20 -8.09 9.68 22.98
C ALA A 20 -8.95 9.13 21.84
N GLU A 21 -8.98 9.85 20.72
CA GLU A 21 -9.85 9.46 19.60
C GLU A 21 -9.20 8.35 18.76
N TRP A 22 -7.88 8.40 18.56
CA TRP A 22 -7.13 7.40 17.80
C TRP A 22 -6.37 6.41 18.69
N VAL A 23 -6.37 5.15 18.26
CA VAL A 23 -5.62 4.06 18.86
C VAL A 23 -4.85 3.32 17.77
N MET A 24 -3.61 2.94 18.06
CA MET A 24 -2.79 2.06 17.23
C MET A 24 -2.58 0.71 17.92
N ALA A 25 -2.85 -0.37 17.20
CA ALA A 25 -2.47 -1.72 17.56
C ALA A 25 -1.26 -2.17 16.74
N GLU A 26 -0.15 -2.47 17.43
CA GLU A 26 1.06 -3.00 16.83
C GLU A 26 1.17 -4.51 17.07
N SER A 27 1.50 -5.25 16.02
CA SER A 27 1.76 -6.69 16.03
C SER A 27 3.08 -7.01 15.29
N GLU A 28 3.30 -8.26 14.89
CA GLU A 28 4.50 -8.71 14.19
C GLU A 28 4.66 -8.04 12.82
N GLN A 29 3.60 -8.04 12.00
CA GLN A 29 3.60 -7.55 10.61
C GLN A 29 2.86 -6.21 10.43
N PHE A 30 2.09 -5.74 11.42
CA PHE A 30 1.20 -4.59 11.24
C PHE A 30 1.32 -3.50 12.32
N ARG A 31 1.03 -2.27 11.91
CA ARG A 31 0.56 -1.17 12.77
C ARG A 31 -0.82 -0.76 12.25
N VAL A 32 -1.86 -1.04 13.03
CA VAL A 32 -3.26 -0.78 12.65
C VAL A 32 -3.77 0.41 13.43
N TYR A 33 -4.15 1.47 12.73
CA TYR A 33 -4.67 2.71 13.28
C TYR A 33 -6.18 2.78 13.09
N SER A 34 -6.92 3.10 14.14
CA SER A 34 -8.35 3.35 14.03
C SER A 34 -8.84 4.29 15.11
N ARG A 35 -9.91 5.05 14.81
CA ARG A 35 -10.65 5.76 15.85
C ARG A 35 -11.42 4.78 16.74
N GLY A 36 -11.55 5.06 18.03
CA GLY A 36 -12.42 4.32 18.95
C GLY A 36 -11.75 3.19 19.75
N SER A 37 -12.47 2.08 19.97
CA SER A 37 -12.12 1.11 21.04
C SER A 37 -10.88 0.25 20.75
N GLU A 38 -9.96 0.17 21.72
CA GLU A 38 -8.77 -0.70 21.73
C GLU A 38 -9.07 -2.16 21.38
N GLN A 39 -10.23 -2.67 21.82
CA GLN A 39 -10.65 -4.04 21.54
C GLN A 39 -10.79 -4.31 20.03
N ARG A 40 -11.49 -3.43 19.30
CA ARG A 40 -11.76 -3.62 17.87
C ARG A 40 -10.49 -3.50 17.02
N VAL A 41 -9.62 -2.54 17.33
CA VAL A 41 -8.35 -2.39 16.60
C VAL A 41 -7.41 -3.57 16.89
N SER A 42 -7.42 -4.11 18.11
CA SER A 42 -6.71 -5.36 18.44
C SER A 42 -7.26 -6.56 17.67
N GLU A 43 -8.59 -6.74 17.63
CA GLU A 43 -9.25 -7.82 16.90
C GLU A 43 -8.92 -7.75 15.40
N ARG A 44 -8.89 -6.54 14.83
CA ARG A 44 -8.56 -6.35 13.42
C ARG A 44 -7.09 -6.61 13.10
N ALA A 45 -6.17 -6.19 13.98
CA ALA A 45 -4.76 -6.55 13.87
C ALA A 45 -4.55 -8.08 13.92
N GLN A 46 -5.25 -8.77 14.84
CA GLN A 46 -5.19 -10.24 14.92
C GLN A 46 -5.74 -10.92 13.66
N GLN A 47 -6.81 -10.40 13.07
CA GLN A 47 -7.36 -10.92 11.82
C GLN A 47 -6.36 -10.77 10.66
N LEU A 48 -5.67 -9.65 10.57
CA LEU A 48 -4.63 -9.42 9.56
C LEU A 48 -3.44 -10.37 9.75
N GLU A 49 -2.98 -10.57 10.97
CA GLU A 49 -1.91 -11.55 11.30
C GLU A 49 -2.31 -12.98 10.96
N GLN A 50 -3.57 -13.35 11.24
CA GLN A 50 -4.09 -14.67 10.90
C GLN A 50 -4.16 -14.86 9.38
N PHE A 51 -4.52 -13.80 8.65
CA PHE A 51 -4.59 -13.81 7.19
C PHE A 51 -3.20 -13.84 6.54
N ASP A 52 -2.21 -13.08 7.03
CA ASP A 52 -0.79 -13.19 6.65
C ASP A 52 -0.31 -14.63 6.81
N GLN A 53 -0.55 -15.25 7.98
CA GLN A 53 -0.16 -16.63 8.23
C GLN A 53 -0.80 -17.60 7.22
N LEU A 54 -2.07 -17.42 6.87
CA LEU A 54 -2.74 -18.22 5.84
C LEU A 54 -2.04 -18.08 4.48
N LEU A 55 -1.77 -16.86 4.04
CA LEU A 55 -1.09 -16.61 2.78
C LEU A 55 0.32 -17.22 2.78
N ARG A 56 1.09 -17.07 3.87
CA ARG A 56 2.41 -17.68 4.02
C ARG A 56 2.38 -19.19 3.92
N ILE A 57 1.44 -19.84 4.62
CA ILE A 57 1.28 -21.29 4.58
C ILE A 57 0.93 -21.74 3.15
N TYR A 58 -0.04 -21.06 2.50
CA TYR A 58 -0.50 -21.44 1.17
C TYR A 58 0.57 -21.25 0.10
N THR A 59 1.40 -20.22 0.23
CA THR A 59 2.41 -19.84 -0.77
C THR A 59 3.82 -20.33 -0.43
N GLY A 60 4.01 -20.94 0.74
CA GLY A 60 5.31 -21.45 1.20
C GLY A 60 6.29 -20.38 1.68
N VAL A 61 5.83 -19.14 1.95
CA VAL A 61 6.68 -18.09 2.51
C VAL A 61 7.01 -18.42 3.97
N PRO A 62 8.30 -18.42 4.39
CA PRO A 62 8.66 -18.69 5.77
C PRO A 62 8.09 -17.65 6.75
N SER A 63 7.57 -18.11 7.89
CA SER A 63 7.05 -17.24 8.96
C SER A 63 8.14 -16.41 9.65
N GLU A 64 9.39 -16.88 9.64
CA GLU A 64 10.54 -16.18 10.23
C GLU A 64 11.07 -15.02 9.38
N ARG A 65 10.58 -14.87 8.14
CA ARG A 65 11.02 -13.79 7.25
C ARG A 65 10.51 -12.46 7.80
N SER A 66 11.42 -11.71 8.44
CA SER A 66 11.18 -10.35 8.90
C SER A 66 11.04 -9.42 7.71
N VAL A 67 9.88 -8.78 7.59
CA VAL A 67 9.64 -7.66 6.68
C VAL A 67 9.24 -6.45 7.53
N PRO A 68 9.53 -5.21 7.10
CA PRO A 68 9.06 -4.07 7.87
C PRO A 68 7.52 -4.06 7.93
N LYS A 69 6.95 -3.51 9.01
CA LYS A 69 5.49 -3.57 9.26
C LYS A 69 4.70 -2.75 8.25
N LEU A 70 3.49 -3.20 7.90
CA LEU A 70 2.55 -2.43 7.10
C LEU A 70 1.68 -1.53 7.99
N ASP A 71 1.55 -0.27 7.59
CA ASP A 71 0.65 0.67 8.24
C ASP A 71 -0.73 0.60 7.61
N VAL A 72 -1.73 0.29 8.45
CA VAL A 72 -3.11 0.10 8.03
C VAL A 72 -4.01 1.10 8.74
N TRP A 73 -4.63 1.98 7.97
CA TRP A 73 -5.48 3.06 8.45
C TRP A 73 -6.96 2.70 8.25
N LEU A 74 -7.67 2.47 9.35
CA LEU A 74 -9.08 2.09 9.37
C LEU A 74 -9.97 3.31 9.65
N LEU A 75 -10.45 3.91 8.57
CA LEU A 75 -11.25 5.13 8.59
C LEU A 75 -12.73 4.81 8.86
N ASN A 76 -13.49 5.71 9.48
CA ASN A 76 -14.86 5.41 9.92
C ASN A 76 -15.84 5.13 8.76
N ASN A 77 -15.69 5.82 7.63
CA ASN A 77 -16.62 5.74 6.50
C ASN A 77 -16.01 6.28 5.20
N SER A 78 -16.72 6.10 4.09
CA SER A 78 -16.36 6.62 2.76
C SER A 78 -16.24 8.14 2.70
N GLY A 79 -16.96 8.89 3.55
CA GLY A 79 -16.83 10.34 3.62
C GLY A 79 -15.50 10.78 4.23
N GLU A 80 -15.01 10.05 5.24
CA GLU A 80 -13.66 10.24 5.78
C GLU A 80 -12.61 9.81 4.76
N MET A 81 -12.78 8.65 4.11
CA MET A 81 -11.90 8.22 3.02
C MET A 81 -11.80 9.29 1.94
N ARG A 82 -12.92 9.81 1.43
CA ARG A 82 -12.94 10.86 0.40
C ARG A 82 -12.26 12.14 0.86
N ARG A 83 -12.57 12.64 2.07
CA ARG A 83 -11.95 13.87 2.59
C ARG A 83 -10.44 13.71 2.73
N THR A 84 -10.00 12.51 3.10
CA THR A 84 -8.62 12.16 3.42
C THR A 84 -7.88 11.94 2.10
N SER A 85 -8.26 10.99 1.26
CA SER A 85 -7.52 10.62 0.05
C SER A 85 -7.83 11.43 -1.21
N GLY A 86 -8.88 12.26 -1.20
CA GLY A 86 -9.39 12.95 -2.39
C GLY A 86 -10.05 12.02 -3.43
N MET A 87 -10.15 10.72 -3.16
CA MET A 87 -10.73 9.73 -4.08
C MET A 87 -12.19 9.42 -3.77
N ASP A 88 -13.01 9.42 -4.81
CA ASP A 88 -14.42 9.02 -4.74
C ASP A 88 -14.57 7.49 -4.85
N ASN A 89 -15.55 6.94 -4.11
CA ASN A 89 -16.00 5.54 -4.17
C ASN A 89 -14.98 4.42 -3.86
N VAL A 90 -13.75 4.73 -3.49
CA VAL A 90 -12.74 3.71 -3.15
C VAL A 90 -13.07 2.98 -1.84
N ALA A 91 -13.10 1.65 -1.87
CA ALA A 91 -13.38 0.80 -0.70
C ALA A 91 -12.13 0.53 0.16
N GLY A 92 -10.94 0.59 -0.45
CA GLY A 92 -9.63 0.53 0.16
C GLY A 92 -8.56 1.01 -0.83
N LEU A 93 -7.44 1.51 -0.32
CA LEU A 93 -6.35 2.07 -1.11
C LEU A 93 -5.03 1.49 -0.59
N TYR A 94 -4.23 0.93 -1.49
CA TYR A 94 -2.84 0.58 -1.24
C TYR A 94 -1.91 1.51 -2.01
N VAL A 95 -0.90 2.06 -1.33
CA VAL A 95 0.13 2.91 -1.93
C VAL A 95 1.50 2.41 -1.54
N SER A 96 2.40 2.39 -2.53
CA SER A 96 3.82 2.11 -2.38
C SER A 96 4.60 3.26 -3.00
N SER A 97 5.31 4.03 -2.18
CA SER A 97 6.15 5.13 -2.66
C SER A 97 7.45 5.19 -1.86
N PRO A 98 8.45 5.97 -2.33
CA PRO A 98 9.65 6.22 -1.55
C PRO A 98 9.39 6.88 -0.18
N GLY A 99 8.25 7.58 -0.04
CA GLY A 99 7.82 8.20 1.23
C GLY A 99 7.30 7.17 2.24
N GLY A 100 6.66 6.10 1.78
CA GLY A 100 6.14 5.05 2.64
C GLY A 100 5.27 4.04 1.91
N VAL A 101 4.90 2.97 2.61
CA VAL A 101 3.94 1.96 2.12
C VAL A 101 2.76 1.90 3.10
N CYS A 102 1.56 2.19 2.59
CA CYS A 102 0.40 2.47 3.41
C CYS A 102 -0.86 1.85 2.81
N ALA A 103 -1.71 1.30 3.67
CA ALA A 103 -3.03 0.81 3.29
C ALA A 103 -4.12 1.59 4.04
N PHE A 104 -5.12 2.07 3.34
CA PHE A 104 -6.30 2.73 3.90
C PHE A 104 -7.53 1.90 3.60
N ALA A 105 -8.39 1.67 4.59
CA ALA A 105 -9.63 0.92 4.40
C ALA A 105 -10.74 1.44 5.29
N GLN A 106 -11.99 1.15 4.90
CA GLN A 106 -13.13 1.47 5.76
C GLN A 106 -13.22 0.49 6.94
N ARG A 107 -13.52 1.01 8.13
CA ARG A 107 -13.74 0.25 9.37
C ARG A 107 -15.08 -0.48 9.34
N LYS A 108 -15.15 -1.57 8.57
CA LYS A 108 -16.26 -2.52 8.58
C LYS A 108 -15.72 -3.92 8.80
N ASP A 109 -16.31 -4.63 9.76
CA ASP A 109 -15.77 -5.89 10.25
C ASP A 109 -16.14 -7.09 9.34
N SER A 110 -17.15 -6.93 8.47
CA SER A 110 -17.68 -8.03 7.65
C SER A 110 -18.32 -7.55 6.34
N GLY A 111 -18.59 -8.50 5.45
CA GLY A 111 -19.10 -8.22 4.10
C GLY A 111 -18.01 -7.65 3.17
N PHE A 112 -18.45 -7.02 2.07
CA PHE A 112 -17.57 -6.55 1.00
C PHE A 112 -16.40 -5.68 1.51
N TYR A 113 -16.69 -4.68 2.34
CA TYR A 113 -15.67 -3.75 2.86
C TYR A 113 -14.67 -4.40 3.83
N GLY A 114 -15.11 -5.38 4.63
CA GLY A 114 -14.21 -6.15 5.48
C GLY A 114 -13.25 -7.01 4.66
N ALA A 115 -13.74 -7.53 3.54
CA ALA A 115 -12.95 -8.26 2.56
C ALA A 115 -12.04 -7.34 1.74
N THR A 116 -12.43 -6.08 1.46
CA THR A 116 -11.58 -5.14 0.70
C THR A 116 -10.21 -4.95 1.33
N LEU A 117 -10.10 -4.80 2.66
CA LEU A 117 -8.77 -4.72 3.28
C LEU A 117 -7.93 -5.98 3.04
N LEU A 118 -8.55 -7.16 3.02
CA LEU A 118 -7.85 -8.42 2.75
C LEU A 118 -7.46 -8.53 1.27
N HIS A 119 -8.24 -7.94 0.36
CA HIS A 119 -7.89 -7.76 -1.06
C HIS A 119 -6.62 -6.91 -1.18
N GLU A 120 -6.62 -5.69 -0.63
CA GLU A 120 -5.46 -4.79 -0.66
C GLU A 120 -4.23 -5.41 0.01
N TYR A 121 -4.43 -6.12 1.14
CA TYR A 121 -3.34 -6.81 1.79
C TYR A 121 -2.78 -7.96 0.94
N THR A 122 -3.62 -8.63 0.14
CA THR A 122 -3.14 -9.68 -0.76
C THR A 122 -2.22 -9.11 -1.84
N HIS A 123 -2.54 -7.93 -2.38
CA HIS A 123 -1.65 -7.18 -3.27
C HIS A 123 -0.32 -6.82 -2.59
N HIS A 124 -0.39 -6.31 -1.36
CA HIS A 124 0.80 -6.06 -0.55
C HIS A 124 1.65 -7.34 -0.37
N PHE A 125 1.02 -8.45 0.01
CA PHE A 125 1.69 -9.73 0.24
C PHE A 125 2.38 -10.24 -1.03
N MET A 126 1.70 -10.19 -2.17
CA MET A 126 2.26 -10.56 -3.47
C MET A 126 3.48 -9.70 -3.81
N SER A 127 3.34 -8.37 -3.73
CA SER A 127 4.44 -7.45 -4.06
C SER A 127 5.65 -7.58 -3.11
N GLN A 128 5.41 -7.86 -1.82
CA GLN A 128 6.46 -7.99 -0.80
C GLN A 128 7.24 -9.30 -0.90
N HIS A 129 6.59 -10.42 -1.28
CA HIS A 129 7.21 -11.75 -1.25
C HIS A 129 7.51 -12.32 -2.64
N PHE A 130 6.78 -11.86 -3.65
CA PHE A 130 6.82 -12.35 -5.01
C PHE A 130 6.95 -11.18 -5.98
N ALA A 131 8.05 -10.42 -5.86
CA ALA A 131 8.35 -9.32 -6.77
C ALA A 131 8.71 -9.83 -8.18
N ALA A 132 7.68 -10.16 -8.95
CA ALA A 132 7.72 -10.63 -10.33
C ALA A 132 6.55 -10.02 -11.10
N ALA A 133 6.64 -10.05 -12.42
CA ALA A 133 5.50 -9.69 -13.26
C ALA A 133 4.49 -10.85 -13.32
N TYR A 134 3.26 -10.56 -12.94
CA TYR A 134 2.13 -11.48 -12.99
C TYR A 134 1.03 -10.90 -13.87
N PRO A 135 0.33 -11.73 -14.67
CA PRO A 135 -0.77 -11.25 -15.50
C PRO A 135 -1.84 -10.60 -14.62
N LYS A 136 -2.39 -9.47 -15.08
CA LYS A 136 -3.32 -8.63 -14.29
C LYS A 136 -4.50 -9.41 -13.72
N TRP A 137 -5.07 -10.34 -14.50
CA TRP A 137 -6.17 -11.19 -14.02
C TRP A 137 -5.77 -12.06 -12.82
N PHE A 138 -4.51 -12.51 -12.74
CA PHE A 138 -4.09 -13.36 -11.64
C PHE A 138 -3.82 -12.54 -10.38
N VAL A 139 -3.24 -11.35 -10.52
CA VAL A 139 -3.06 -10.41 -9.39
C VAL A 139 -4.42 -10.15 -8.72
N GLU A 140 -5.42 -9.76 -9.51
CA GLU A 140 -6.78 -9.50 -9.00
C GLU A 140 -7.50 -10.77 -8.58
N GLY A 141 -7.38 -11.84 -9.35
CA GLY A 141 -8.05 -13.10 -9.09
C GLY A 141 -7.54 -13.79 -7.83
N PHE A 142 -6.25 -13.69 -7.54
CA PHE A 142 -5.65 -14.19 -6.30
C PHE A 142 -6.14 -13.37 -5.09
N ALA A 143 -6.18 -12.04 -5.20
CA ALA A 143 -6.76 -11.17 -4.18
C ALA A 143 -8.25 -11.48 -3.93
N GLU A 144 -9.06 -11.59 -4.97
CA GLU A 144 -10.49 -11.95 -4.87
C GLU A 144 -10.70 -13.37 -4.30
N TYR A 145 -9.80 -14.31 -4.59
CA TYR A 145 -9.88 -15.69 -4.10
C TYR A 145 -9.62 -15.77 -2.58
N PHE A 146 -8.58 -15.07 -2.10
CA PHE A 146 -8.17 -15.11 -0.69
C PHE A 146 -8.90 -14.12 0.20
N MET A 147 -9.35 -12.96 -0.31
CA MET A 147 -10.06 -11.95 0.51
C MET A 147 -11.33 -12.49 1.19
N THR A 148 -11.84 -13.63 0.71
CA THR A 148 -13.04 -14.30 1.24
C THR A 148 -12.74 -15.40 2.26
N ALA A 149 -11.51 -15.47 2.76
CA ALA A 149 -11.13 -16.45 3.76
C ALA A 149 -11.99 -16.34 5.03
N GLU A 150 -12.59 -17.45 5.46
CA GLU A 150 -13.33 -17.55 6.72
C GLU A 150 -12.67 -18.60 7.62
N PHE A 151 -12.40 -18.23 8.87
CA PHE A 151 -11.81 -19.10 9.89
C PHE A 151 -12.90 -19.58 10.85
N ASP A 152 -13.07 -20.89 10.99
CA ASP A 152 -13.94 -21.54 11.96
C ASP A 152 -13.13 -22.55 12.79
N GLY A 153 -12.53 -22.06 13.86
CA GLY A 153 -11.60 -22.83 14.69
C GLY A 153 -10.35 -23.26 13.89
N GLN A 154 -10.23 -24.55 13.62
CA GLN A 154 -9.14 -25.15 12.85
C GLN A 154 -9.46 -25.28 11.36
N GLU A 155 -10.70 -25.03 10.98
CA GLU A 155 -11.15 -25.09 9.59
C GLU A 155 -11.02 -23.70 8.96
N VAL A 156 -10.40 -23.62 7.78
CA VAL A 156 -10.35 -22.40 6.98
C VAL A 156 -10.98 -22.66 5.63
N SER A 157 -11.93 -21.82 5.24
CA SER A 157 -12.50 -21.85 3.90
C SER A 157 -11.95 -20.73 3.03
N ILE A 158 -11.60 -21.03 1.77
CA ILE A 158 -11.01 -20.10 0.80
C ILE A 158 -11.66 -20.24 -0.58
N GLY A 159 -11.59 -19.20 -1.41
CA GLY A 159 -12.17 -19.22 -2.75
C GLY A 159 -13.69 -19.15 -2.78
N ARG A 160 -14.29 -18.48 -1.77
CA ARG A 160 -15.71 -18.09 -1.83
C ARG A 160 -15.84 -16.88 -2.76
N TYR A 161 -17.06 -16.46 -3.05
CA TYR A 161 -17.32 -15.24 -3.83
C TYR A 161 -18.01 -14.18 -2.96
N THR A 162 -17.78 -12.91 -3.26
CA THR A 162 -18.58 -11.83 -2.70
C THR A 162 -19.89 -11.67 -3.47
N LYS A 163 -20.96 -11.20 -2.80
CA LYS A 163 -22.28 -11.01 -3.46
C LYS A 163 -22.21 -10.17 -4.74
N PRO A 164 -21.44 -9.05 -4.81
CA PRO A 164 -21.27 -8.30 -6.05
C PRO A 164 -20.67 -9.14 -7.17
N ARG A 165 -19.56 -9.86 -6.93
CA ARG A 165 -18.91 -10.69 -7.95
C ARG A 165 -19.80 -11.81 -8.47
N GLY A 166 -20.51 -12.49 -7.57
CA GLY A 166 -21.49 -13.51 -7.96
C GLY A 166 -22.63 -12.93 -8.81
N ARG A 167 -23.07 -11.70 -8.51
CA ARG A 167 -24.09 -11.00 -9.33
C ARG A 167 -23.56 -10.68 -10.73
N SER A 168 -22.33 -10.18 -10.84
CA SER A 168 -21.72 -9.87 -12.15
C SER A 168 -21.59 -11.12 -13.01
N LEU A 169 -21.10 -12.23 -12.46
CA LEU A 169 -21.00 -13.50 -13.20
C LEU A 169 -22.34 -14.03 -13.72
N LEU A 170 -23.44 -13.78 -12.98
CA LEU A 170 -24.77 -14.30 -13.33
C LEU A 170 -25.60 -13.38 -14.23
N HIS A 171 -25.30 -12.08 -14.27
CA HIS A 171 -26.19 -11.08 -14.87
C HIS A 171 -25.53 -10.11 -15.84
N GLU A 172 -24.19 -10.05 -15.89
CA GLU A 172 -23.46 -9.22 -16.83
C GLU A 172 -22.91 -10.05 -18.00
N THR A 173 -22.62 -9.38 -19.12
CA THR A 173 -21.95 -10.01 -20.26
C THR A 173 -20.48 -10.23 -19.91
N TRP A 174 -20.02 -11.47 -20.00
CA TRP A 174 -18.62 -11.82 -19.77
C TRP A 174 -17.71 -11.19 -20.84
N LEU A 175 -16.50 -10.86 -20.41
CA LEU A 175 -15.42 -10.47 -21.32
C LEU A 175 -14.94 -11.72 -22.10
N PRO A 176 -14.54 -11.59 -23.37
CA PRO A 176 -13.77 -12.64 -24.03
C PRO A 176 -12.51 -12.94 -23.22
N SER A 177 -12.14 -14.21 -23.10
CA SER A 177 -10.97 -14.61 -22.30
C SER A 177 -9.66 -13.98 -22.79
N GLU A 178 -9.57 -13.59 -24.07
CA GLU A 178 -8.43 -12.83 -24.60
C GLU A 178 -8.26 -11.48 -23.86
N MET A 179 -9.36 -10.77 -23.60
CA MET A 179 -9.35 -9.52 -22.83
C MET A 179 -9.03 -9.76 -21.36
N VAL A 180 -9.48 -10.89 -20.79
CA VAL A 180 -9.15 -11.27 -19.41
C VAL A 180 -7.66 -11.58 -19.28
N LEU A 181 -7.13 -12.43 -20.17
CA LEU A 181 -5.72 -12.84 -20.17
C LEU A 181 -4.79 -11.65 -20.42
N SER A 182 -5.10 -10.81 -21.41
CA SER A 182 -4.32 -9.59 -21.71
C SER A 182 -4.46 -8.49 -20.64
N GLY A 183 -5.55 -8.49 -19.87
CA GLY A 183 -5.83 -7.44 -18.90
C GLY A 183 -6.30 -6.11 -19.53
N VAL A 184 -6.61 -6.11 -20.83
CA VAL A 184 -7.04 -4.91 -21.57
C VAL A 184 -8.56 -4.87 -21.68
N TYR A 185 -9.19 -3.95 -20.95
CA TYR A 185 -10.64 -3.76 -20.91
C TYR A 185 -11.00 -2.30 -20.64
N HIS A 186 -12.25 -1.90 -20.91
CA HIS A 186 -12.72 -0.54 -20.66
C HIS A 186 -12.99 -0.36 -19.15
N PRO A 187 -12.65 0.78 -18.50
CA PRO A 187 -12.82 0.95 -17.03
C PRO A 187 -14.22 0.64 -16.47
N VAL A 188 -15.28 0.82 -17.27
CA VAL A 188 -16.66 0.44 -16.88
C VAL A 188 -16.85 -1.07 -16.68
N GLN A 189 -15.90 -1.89 -17.16
CA GLN A 189 -15.90 -3.34 -17.10
C GLN A 189 -15.04 -3.89 -15.95
N THR A 190 -14.46 -3.05 -15.07
CA THR A 190 -13.61 -3.52 -13.95
C THR A 190 -14.34 -4.54 -13.08
N GLY A 191 -15.62 -4.32 -12.79
CA GLY A 191 -16.43 -5.22 -11.96
C GLY A 191 -16.51 -6.65 -12.52
N ILE A 192 -16.81 -6.78 -13.83
CA ILE A 192 -16.86 -8.09 -14.49
C ILE A 192 -15.46 -8.67 -14.71
N PHE A 193 -14.45 -7.84 -14.95
CA PHE A 193 -13.05 -8.29 -15.05
C PHE A 193 -12.58 -8.96 -13.75
N TYR A 194 -12.85 -8.36 -12.57
CA TYR A 194 -12.48 -8.96 -11.28
C TYR A 194 -13.27 -10.24 -11.00
N ALA A 195 -14.56 -10.25 -11.35
CA ALA A 195 -15.40 -11.43 -11.24
C ALA A 195 -14.88 -12.60 -12.11
N MET A 196 -14.46 -12.34 -13.35
CA MET A 196 -13.85 -13.36 -14.21
C MET A 196 -12.45 -13.75 -13.78
N SER A 197 -11.67 -12.82 -13.22
CA SER A 197 -10.36 -13.08 -12.64
C SER A 197 -10.44 -14.06 -11.46
N TRP A 198 -11.43 -13.87 -10.59
CA TRP A 198 -11.77 -14.82 -9.53
C TRP A 198 -12.16 -16.19 -10.11
N LEU A 199 -13.04 -16.21 -11.13
CA LEU A 199 -13.49 -17.45 -11.75
C LEU A 199 -12.34 -18.24 -12.37
N LEU A 200 -11.43 -17.56 -13.08
CA LEU A 200 -10.26 -18.17 -13.71
C LEU A 200 -9.26 -18.69 -12.67
N THR A 201 -9.02 -17.93 -11.60
CA THR A 201 -8.21 -18.38 -10.46
C THR A 201 -8.80 -19.63 -9.82
N HIS A 202 -10.12 -19.64 -9.62
CA HIS A 202 -10.83 -20.79 -9.09
C HIS A 202 -10.72 -22.01 -10.02
N TYR A 203 -10.95 -21.81 -11.33
CA TYR A 203 -10.81 -22.83 -12.35
C TYR A 203 -9.41 -23.46 -12.35
N VAL A 204 -8.36 -22.64 -12.33
CA VAL A 204 -6.96 -23.09 -12.29
C VAL A 204 -6.69 -23.89 -11.02
N TYR A 205 -7.03 -23.35 -9.86
CA TYR A 205 -6.70 -24.01 -8.60
C TYR A 205 -7.53 -25.26 -8.36
N ALA A 206 -8.74 -25.38 -8.90
CA ALA A 206 -9.62 -26.53 -8.70
C ALA A 206 -9.00 -27.88 -9.12
N ASP A 207 -7.94 -27.88 -9.93
CA ASP A 207 -7.29 -29.09 -10.46
C ASP A 207 -5.76 -29.01 -10.29
N PRO A 208 -5.11 -30.02 -9.66
CA PRO A 208 -3.67 -30.05 -9.48
C PRO A 208 -2.87 -29.98 -10.80
N ASP A 209 -3.36 -30.60 -11.87
CA ASP A 209 -2.66 -30.61 -13.16
C ASP A 209 -2.69 -29.20 -13.78
N ARG A 210 -3.84 -28.51 -13.71
CA ARG A 210 -3.93 -27.09 -14.12
C ARG A 210 -3.05 -26.19 -13.26
N THR A 211 -2.96 -26.45 -11.96
CA THR A 211 -2.08 -25.70 -11.05
C THR A 211 -0.60 -25.87 -11.42
N GLN A 212 -0.19 -27.07 -11.83
CA GLN A 212 1.18 -27.30 -12.29
C GLN A 212 1.47 -26.60 -13.62
N THR A 213 0.57 -26.70 -14.60
CA THR A 213 0.69 -25.97 -15.88
C THR A 213 0.72 -24.46 -15.68
N PHE A 214 -0.07 -23.96 -14.73
CA PHE A 214 -0.13 -22.55 -14.41
C PHE A 214 1.21 -21.96 -13.97
N GLN A 215 2.07 -22.75 -13.31
CA GLN A 215 3.43 -22.30 -12.97
C GLN A 215 4.29 -22.05 -14.22
N LEU A 216 4.10 -22.84 -15.29
CA LEU A 216 4.80 -22.62 -16.56
C LEU A 216 4.33 -21.32 -17.21
N TYR A 217 3.01 -21.08 -17.20
CA TYR A 217 2.41 -19.85 -17.68
C TYR A 217 2.94 -18.61 -16.93
N LEU A 218 2.93 -18.63 -15.59
CA LEU A 218 3.44 -17.52 -14.79
C LEU A 218 4.93 -17.23 -15.04
N ASN A 219 5.75 -18.28 -15.20
CA ASN A 219 7.17 -18.11 -15.51
C ASN A 219 7.39 -17.47 -16.88
N ALA A 220 6.56 -17.81 -17.88
CA ALA A 220 6.63 -17.20 -19.21
C ALA A 220 6.26 -15.71 -19.15
N VAL A 221 5.14 -15.37 -18.48
CA VAL A 221 4.72 -13.97 -18.31
C VAL A 221 5.76 -13.17 -17.52
N ALA A 222 6.31 -13.72 -16.43
CA ALA A 222 7.38 -13.08 -15.68
C ALA A 222 8.64 -12.82 -16.53
N GLY A 223 8.90 -13.69 -17.51
CA GLY A 223 9.95 -13.55 -18.52
C GLY A 223 9.65 -12.55 -19.64
N GLY A 224 8.48 -11.92 -19.65
CA GLY A 224 8.07 -10.91 -20.63
C GLY A 224 7.26 -11.45 -21.82
N SER A 225 6.84 -12.71 -21.80
CA SER A 225 5.92 -13.23 -22.82
C SER A 225 4.54 -12.57 -22.69
N ASP A 226 3.89 -12.32 -23.84
CA ASP A 226 2.50 -11.87 -23.88
C ASP A 226 1.58 -12.87 -23.13
N PRO A 227 0.72 -12.39 -22.21
CA PRO A 227 -0.16 -13.26 -21.42
C PRO A 227 -1.15 -14.12 -22.20
N VAL A 228 -1.53 -13.74 -23.42
CA VAL A 228 -2.44 -14.55 -24.24
C VAL A 228 -1.64 -15.69 -24.88
N THR A 229 -0.55 -15.35 -25.55
CA THR A 229 0.37 -16.31 -26.20
C THR A 229 0.92 -17.32 -25.20
N ALA A 230 1.35 -16.86 -24.01
CA ALA A 230 1.85 -17.73 -22.96
C ALA A 230 0.79 -18.72 -22.45
N TRP A 231 -0.49 -18.32 -22.43
CA TRP A 231 -1.59 -19.21 -22.06
C TRP A 231 -1.76 -20.32 -23.09
N GLU A 232 -1.83 -19.96 -24.37
CA GLU A 232 -1.99 -20.93 -25.47
C GLU A 232 -0.84 -21.96 -25.48
N GLU A 233 0.40 -21.50 -25.29
CA GLU A 233 1.58 -22.37 -25.25
C GLU A 233 1.59 -23.31 -24.03
N ALA A 234 1.20 -22.80 -22.85
CA ALA A 234 1.23 -23.59 -21.61
C ALA A 234 0.05 -24.56 -21.51
N PHE A 235 -1.17 -24.08 -21.79
CA PHE A 235 -2.40 -24.85 -21.63
C PHE A 235 -2.82 -25.59 -22.90
N GLY A 236 -2.25 -25.27 -24.05
CA GLY A 236 -2.65 -25.87 -25.34
C GLY A 236 -4.10 -25.54 -25.69
N GLN A 237 -4.58 -24.37 -25.27
CA GLN A 237 -5.98 -23.95 -25.32
C GLN A 237 -6.08 -22.51 -25.82
N THR A 238 -6.90 -22.24 -26.84
CA THR A 238 -7.15 -20.85 -27.31
C THR A 238 -8.04 -20.08 -26.34
N PRO A 239 -8.06 -18.73 -26.38
CA PRO A 239 -9.00 -17.95 -25.57
C PRO A 239 -10.47 -18.33 -25.76
N GLU A 240 -10.92 -18.66 -26.97
CA GLU A 240 -12.30 -19.09 -27.22
C GLU A 240 -12.59 -20.47 -26.62
N GLU A 241 -11.61 -21.37 -26.64
CA GLU A 241 -11.73 -22.65 -25.95
C GLU A 241 -11.76 -22.45 -24.42
N LEU A 242 -11.08 -21.42 -23.90
CA LEU A 242 -11.15 -21.02 -22.50
C LEU A 242 -12.52 -20.45 -22.13
N ASP A 243 -13.12 -19.62 -22.98
CA ASP A 243 -14.50 -19.12 -22.77
C ASP A 243 -15.47 -20.28 -22.56
N VAL A 244 -15.42 -21.28 -23.45
CA VAL A 244 -16.25 -22.48 -23.37
C VAL A 244 -15.95 -23.30 -22.11
N ALA A 245 -14.67 -23.40 -21.70
CA ALA A 245 -14.29 -24.13 -20.51
C ALA A 245 -14.79 -23.45 -19.21
N LEU A 246 -14.70 -22.12 -19.12
CA LEU A 246 -15.17 -21.34 -17.98
C LEU A 246 -16.70 -21.38 -17.86
N ASP A 247 -17.43 -21.28 -18.97
CA ASP A 247 -18.89 -21.43 -19.01
C ASP A 247 -19.31 -22.82 -18.52
N GLN A 248 -18.70 -23.88 -19.05
CA GLN A 248 -18.94 -25.24 -18.59
C GLN A 248 -18.58 -25.46 -17.12
N TYR A 249 -17.52 -24.81 -16.64
CA TYR A 249 -17.09 -24.88 -15.25
C TYR A 249 -18.14 -24.27 -14.31
N MET A 250 -18.68 -23.11 -14.69
CA MET A 250 -19.75 -22.42 -13.96
C MET A 250 -21.06 -23.22 -13.95
N ASP A 251 -21.40 -23.88 -15.06
CA ASP A 251 -22.65 -24.63 -15.22
C ASP A 251 -22.66 -26.00 -14.54
N ARG A 252 -21.56 -26.75 -14.63
CA ARG A 252 -21.50 -28.15 -14.18
C ARG A 252 -21.25 -28.30 -12.68
N ASN A 253 -20.66 -27.29 -12.06
CA ASN A 253 -20.35 -27.26 -10.65
C ASN A 253 -20.90 -25.98 -10.05
N ARG A 254 -21.80 -26.08 -9.06
CA ARG A 254 -21.93 -24.99 -8.09
C ARG A 254 -20.53 -24.77 -7.53
N ILE A 255 -19.87 -23.69 -7.93
CA ILE A 255 -18.46 -23.45 -7.63
C ILE A 255 -18.26 -23.61 -6.12
N ASN A 256 -17.59 -24.68 -5.72
CA ASN A 256 -17.37 -24.99 -4.32
C ASN A 256 -16.13 -24.24 -3.86
N TYR A 257 -16.20 -23.61 -2.70
CA TYR A 257 -15.01 -23.14 -2.00
C TYR A 257 -14.23 -24.32 -1.44
N ARG A 258 -12.94 -24.11 -1.18
CA ARG A 258 -12.10 -25.10 -0.54
C ARG A 258 -12.18 -24.95 0.95
N THR A 259 -12.20 -26.07 1.65
CA THR A 259 -12.13 -26.14 3.10
C THR A 259 -10.87 -26.92 3.47
N ILE A 260 -10.03 -26.32 4.31
CA ILE A 260 -8.76 -26.89 4.75
C ILE A 260 -8.79 -26.99 6.27
N GLU A 261 -8.57 -28.19 6.79
CA GLU A 261 -8.42 -28.44 8.23
C GLU A 261 -6.95 -28.34 8.61
N PHE A 262 -6.65 -27.51 9.60
CA PHE A 262 -5.29 -27.28 10.12
C PHE A 262 -5.10 -27.88 11.50
N GLU A 263 -3.86 -28.28 11.82
CA GLU A 263 -3.51 -28.74 13.17
C GLU A 263 -3.69 -27.61 14.20
N GLU A 264 -4.03 -27.97 15.44
CA GLU A 264 -4.22 -27.00 16.52
C GLU A 264 -2.91 -26.24 16.76
N GLY A 265 -2.99 -24.92 16.85
CA GLY A 265 -1.81 -24.05 17.02
C GLY A 265 -1.03 -23.74 15.73
N THR A 266 -1.52 -24.17 14.56
CA THR A 266 -0.97 -23.73 13.26
C THR A 266 -1.01 -22.21 13.14
N PHE A 267 -2.16 -21.60 13.40
CA PHE A 267 -2.32 -20.15 13.46
C PHE A 267 -1.99 -19.68 14.87
N ARG A 268 -0.83 -19.04 15.01
CA ARG A 268 -0.39 -18.49 16.29
C ARG A 268 -1.06 -17.15 16.50
N ARG A 269 -1.56 -16.94 17.72
CA ARG A 269 -2.04 -15.62 18.12
C ARG A 269 -0.85 -14.69 18.30
N SER A 270 -0.91 -13.56 17.63
CA SER A 270 0.09 -12.51 17.69
C SER A 270 0.05 -11.74 19.00
N TRP A 271 1.20 -11.20 19.42
CA TRP A 271 1.19 -10.20 20.47
C TRP A 271 0.59 -8.90 19.93
N ILE A 272 -0.08 -8.13 20.80
CA ILE A 272 -0.65 -6.82 20.43
C ILE A 272 -0.21 -5.81 21.47
N ARG A 273 0.43 -4.73 21.02
CA ARG A 273 0.74 -3.56 21.84
C ARG A 273 -0.17 -2.41 21.42
N ILE A 274 -0.83 -1.80 22.40
CA ILE A 274 -1.72 -0.67 22.18
C ILE A 274 -1.03 0.64 22.54
N THR A 275 -1.19 1.63 21.66
CA THR A 275 -0.80 3.02 21.88
C THR A 275 -2.01 3.91 21.66
N GLU A 276 -2.43 4.64 22.69
CA GLU A 276 -3.42 5.71 22.58
C GLU A 276 -2.75 7.01 22.13
N TYR A 277 -3.39 7.75 21.23
CA TYR A 277 -2.92 9.05 20.77
C TYR A 277 -3.62 10.18 21.52
N PRO A 278 -2.96 11.33 21.73
CA PRO A 278 -3.58 12.50 22.35
C PRO A 278 -4.70 13.05 21.44
N ASN A 279 -5.63 13.82 22.02
CA ASN A 279 -6.76 14.38 21.27
C ASN A 279 -6.34 15.29 20.10
N SER A 280 -5.16 15.92 20.19
CA SER A 280 -4.58 16.69 19.09
C SER A 280 -4.29 15.86 17.84
N SER A 281 -4.26 14.53 17.96
CA SER A 281 -4.05 13.66 16.82
C SER A 281 -5.27 13.49 15.92
N ASP A 282 -6.43 14.00 16.31
CA ASP A 282 -7.71 13.60 15.71
C ASP A 282 -7.73 13.78 14.19
N ASP A 283 -7.67 15.03 13.72
CA ASP A 283 -7.60 15.32 12.29
C ASP A 283 -6.16 15.34 11.76
N MET A 284 -5.17 15.64 12.61
CA MET A 284 -3.77 15.67 12.21
C MET A 284 -3.20 14.31 11.78
N LEU A 285 -3.50 13.22 12.50
CA LEU A 285 -2.87 11.92 12.27
C LEU A 285 -3.19 11.34 10.87
N PRO A 286 -4.46 11.22 10.42
CA PRO A 286 -4.75 10.73 9.08
C PRO A 286 -4.23 11.66 7.98
N ARG A 287 -4.21 12.99 8.20
CA ARG A 287 -3.63 13.97 7.26
C ARG A 287 -2.14 13.81 7.11
N PHE A 288 -1.44 13.64 8.23
CA PHE A 288 -0.01 13.41 8.24
C PHE A 288 0.34 12.09 7.53
N ALA A 289 -0.41 11.03 7.79
CA ALA A 289 -0.23 9.75 7.11
C ALA A 289 -0.31 9.89 5.59
N LEU A 290 -1.34 10.56 5.06
CA LEU A 290 -1.46 10.78 3.61
C LEU A 290 -0.28 11.57 3.04
N LEU A 291 0.08 12.66 3.72
CA LEU A 291 1.20 13.51 3.31
C LEU A 291 2.51 12.71 3.26
N ASP A 292 2.78 11.89 4.27
CA ASP A 292 3.97 11.04 4.35
C ASP A 292 3.98 9.93 3.30
N CYS A 293 2.81 9.35 3.01
CA CYS A 293 2.61 8.37 1.93
C CYS A 293 2.44 9.02 0.55
N THR A 294 2.65 10.34 0.40
CA THR A 294 2.57 11.11 -0.86
C THR A 294 1.20 11.03 -1.56
N ILE A 295 0.10 11.05 -0.79
CA ILE A 295 -1.28 11.00 -1.27
C ILE A 295 -1.93 12.36 -1.08
N GLY A 296 -2.72 12.79 -2.08
CA GLY A 296 -3.49 14.03 -2.01
C GLY A 296 -2.65 15.29 -2.28
N ASP A 297 -3.23 16.44 -1.95
CA ASP A 297 -2.57 17.75 -2.06
C ASP A 297 -1.77 18.03 -0.79
N SER A 298 -0.44 18.18 -0.94
CA SER A 298 0.45 18.44 0.17
C SER A 298 0.19 19.77 0.87
N GLU A 299 -0.23 20.80 0.12
CA GLU A 299 -0.55 22.11 0.69
C GLU A 299 -1.83 22.04 1.53
N GLU A 300 -2.87 21.36 1.04
CA GLU A 300 -4.12 21.14 1.77
C GLU A 300 -3.89 20.37 3.08
N HIS A 301 -3.12 19.28 3.03
CA HIS A 301 -2.81 18.49 4.23
C HIS A 301 -2.02 19.30 5.25
N LEU A 302 -1.05 20.10 4.79
CA LEU A 302 -0.25 20.94 5.66
C LEU A 302 -1.08 22.08 6.31
N GLU A 303 -1.99 22.71 5.56
CA GLU A 303 -2.87 23.76 6.07
C GLU A 303 -3.71 23.24 7.24
N ILE A 304 -4.36 22.08 7.06
CA ILE A 304 -5.18 21.45 8.11
C ILE A 304 -4.32 21.09 9.34
N ILE A 305 -3.14 20.52 9.14
CA ILE A 305 -2.23 20.17 10.24
C ILE A 305 -1.77 21.43 10.99
N ARG A 306 -1.53 22.55 10.29
CA ARG A 306 -1.13 23.81 10.92
C ARG A 306 -2.27 24.39 11.74
N ASP A 307 -3.47 24.47 11.18
CA ASP A 307 -4.67 24.99 11.85
C ASP A 307 -4.95 24.20 13.14
N ASP A 308 -4.98 22.86 13.05
CA ASP A 308 -5.18 22.01 14.23
C ASP A 308 -4.06 22.21 15.27
N ALA A 309 -2.81 22.33 14.84
CA ALA A 309 -1.69 22.54 15.76
C ALA A 309 -1.73 23.90 16.48
N GLU A 310 -2.46 24.91 15.97
CA GLU A 310 -2.65 26.18 16.66
C GLU A 310 -3.65 26.06 17.82
N ASP A 311 -4.63 25.16 17.71
CA ASP A 311 -5.63 24.89 18.74
C ASP A 311 -5.11 23.98 19.86
N HIS A 312 -3.92 23.38 19.68
CA HIS A 312 -3.34 22.39 20.58
C HIS A 312 -1.90 22.74 21.05
N ASP A 313 -1.76 23.08 22.33
CA ASP A 313 -0.45 23.31 22.98
C ASP A 313 0.09 22.02 23.62
N ASP A 314 0.38 21.01 22.80
CA ASP A 314 1.01 19.77 23.26
C ASP A 314 2.13 19.26 22.32
N PRO A 315 3.06 18.43 22.83
CA PRO A 315 4.22 17.99 22.06
C PRO A 315 3.89 17.21 20.79
N TYR A 316 2.78 16.47 20.75
CA TYR A 316 2.40 15.69 19.58
C TYR A 316 2.03 16.64 18.43
N ALA A 317 1.14 17.60 18.69
CA ALA A 317 0.72 18.58 17.68
C ALA A 317 1.91 19.34 17.07
N GLN A 318 2.80 19.86 17.93
CA GLN A 318 3.96 20.62 17.48
C GLN A 318 4.97 19.75 16.70
N THR A 319 5.14 18.48 17.09
CA THR A 319 6.01 17.54 16.38
C THR A 319 5.45 17.15 15.01
N THR A 320 4.16 16.79 14.95
CA THR A 320 3.48 16.45 13.68
C THR A 320 3.50 17.62 12.70
N ARG A 321 3.27 18.85 13.18
CA ARG A 321 3.42 20.06 12.36
C ARG A 321 4.83 20.17 11.79
N ALA A 322 5.87 20.02 12.61
CA ALA A 322 7.25 20.15 12.15
C ALA A 322 7.62 19.08 11.10
N TYR A 323 7.12 17.84 11.25
CA TYR A 323 7.30 16.79 10.24
C TYR A 323 6.57 17.12 8.94
N ALA A 324 5.31 17.57 9.03
CA ALA A 324 4.52 17.95 7.85
C ALA A 324 5.19 19.10 7.07
N GLU A 325 5.68 20.12 7.78
CA GLU A 325 6.41 21.25 7.20
C GLU A 325 7.68 20.79 6.46
N ALA A 326 8.40 19.78 6.98
CA ALA A 326 9.57 19.23 6.30
C ALA A 326 9.21 18.50 5.00
N ILE A 327 8.11 17.74 4.97
CA ILE A 327 7.66 17.02 3.78
C ILE A 327 7.20 18.00 2.70
N ALA A 328 6.41 18.99 3.10
CA ALA A 328 5.80 20.01 2.24
C ALA A 328 6.80 21.08 1.75
N GLY A 329 8.01 21.14 2.29
CA GLY A 329 9.05 22.08 1.84
C GLY A 329 9.03 23.43 2.57
N GLU A 330 8.39 23.53 3.72
CA GLU A 330 8.34 24.73 4.57
C GLU A 330 9.59 24.82 5.46
N THR A 331 10.78 24.81 4.83
CA THR A 331 12.05 24.52 5.51
C THR A 331 12.45 25.56 6.56
N SER A 332 12.00 26.81 6.38
CA SER A 332 12.27 27.91 7.32
C SER A 332 11.64 27.70 8.70
N PHE A 333 10.52 26.98 8.78
CA PHE A 333 9.85 26.58 10.02
C PHE A 333 10.33 25.21 10.50
N ALA A 334 10.43 24.24 9.58
CA ALA A 334 10.78 22.86 9.90
C ALA A 334 12.19 22.72 10.50
N ILE A 335 13.21 23.35 9.90
CA ILE A 335 14.61 23.13 10.32
C ILE A 335 14.86 23.57 11.78
N PRO A 336 14.46 24.77 12.23
CA PRO A 336 14.63 25.16 13.62
C PRO A 336 13.88 24.25 14.61
N ALA A 337 12.64 23.88 14.30
CA ALA A 337 11.81 23.03 15.15
C ALA A 337 12.41 21.62 15.27
N LEU A 338 12.75 20.99 14.14
CA LEU A 338 13.33 19.65 14.11
C LEU A 338 14.74 19.60 14.69
N THR A 339 15.52 20.67 14.54
CA THR A 339 16.82 20.78 15.23
C THR A 339 16.64 20.79 16.76
N ALA A 340 15.61 21.46 17.27
CA ALA A 340 15.32 21.46 18.70
C ALA A 340 14.85 20.07 19.18
N LEU A 341 13.96 19.43 18.42
CA LEU A 341 13.46 18.08 18.70
C LEU A 341 14.59 17.03 18.69
N ALA A 342 15.42 17.01 17.64
CA ALA A 342 16.55 16.09 17.54
C ALA A 342 17.61 16.30 18.64
N ARG A 343 17.73 17.52 19.20
CA ARG A 343 18.59 17.77 20.36
C ARG A 343 17.98 17.29 21.67
N ALA A 344 16.66 17.42 21.82
CA ALA A 344 15.95 16.96 23.01
C ALA A 344 15.87 15.43 23.06
N GLU A 345 15.68 14.79 21.90
CA GLU A 345 15.51 13.35 21.75
C GLU A 345 16.47 12.80 20.67
N PRO A 346 17.79 12.70 20.96
CA PRO A 346 18.80 12.32 19.96
C PRO A 346 18.72 10.85 19.50
N ASP A 347 17.95 10.01 20.19
CA ASP A 347 17.74 8.61 19.83
C ASP A 347 16.40 8.39 19.09
N ASN A 348 15.73 9.46 18.65
CA ASN A 348 14.50 9.38 17.87
C ASN A 348 14.82 9.47 16.36
N ALA A 349 14.60 8.37 15.64
CA ALA A 349 14.91 8.27 14.21
C ALA A 349 14.08 9.23 13.35
N ASP A 350 12.82 9.50 13.72
CA ASP A 350 11.91 10.32 12.93
C ASP A 350 12.35 11.79 12.92
N HIS A 351 12.82 12.33 14.07
CA HIS A 351 13.38 13.68 14.13
C HIS A 351 14.54 13.88 13.16
N HIS A 352 15.44 12.88 13.09
CA HIS A 352 16.58 12.90 12.18
C HIS A 352 16.17 12.71 10.72
N TYR A 353 15.21 11.83 10.44
CA TYR A 353 14.69 11.63 9.09
C TYR A 353 14.03 12.91 8.54
N TYR A 354 13.09 13.50 9.28
CA TYR A 354 12.41 14.70 8.81
C TYR A 354 13.34 15.92 8.79
N LEU A 355 14.33 16.02 9.68
CA LEU A 355 15.35 17.07 9.58
C LEU A 355 16.20 16.92 8.32
N GLY A 356 16.55 15.68 7.96
CA GLY A 356 17.21 15.38 6.69
C GLY A 356 16.35 15.79 5.49
N ARG A 357 15.06 15.45 5.50
CA ARG A 357 14.09 15.85 4.46
C ARG A 357 14.02 17.38 4.32
N ALA A 358 14.00 18.11 5.43
CA ALA A 358 13.95 19.57 5.40
C ALA A 358 15.22 20.18 4.78
N TYR A 359 16.41 19.64 5.08
CA TYR A 359 17.65 20.08 4.41
C TYR A 359 17.66 19.73 2.92
N SER A 360 17.24 18.51 2.55
CA SER A 360 17.11 18.06 1.16
C SER A 360 16.20 18.99 0.34
N ARG A 361 15.03 19.36 0.89
CA ARG A 361 14.13 20.34 0.26
C ARG A 361 14.79 21.71 0.11
N ARG A 362 15.50 22.19 1.14
CA ARG A 362 16.12 23.51 1.13
C ARG A 362 17.23 23.61 0.07
N ALA A 363 17.93 22.52 -0.23
CA ALA A 363 18.97 22.48 -1.25
C ALA A 363 18.49 22.98 -2.64
N HIS A 364 17.19 22.91 -2.91
CA HIS A 364 16.56 23.35 -4.15
C HIS A 364 15.87 24.73 -4.07
N GLU A 365 15.98 25.44 -2.94
CA GLU A 365 15.47 26.82 -2.81
C GLU A 365 16.38 27.86 -3.48
N GLU A 366 15.79 28.98 -3.90
CA GLU A 366 16.56 30.07 -4.50
C GLU A 366 17.58 30.65 -3.50
N GLY A 367 18.86 30.61 -3.88
CA GLY A 367 19.96 31.14 -3.06
C GLY A 367 20.48 30.20 -1.98
N ALA A 368 20.01 28.95 -1.92
CA ALA A 368 20.56 27.92 -1.06
C ALA A 368 21.94 27.43 -1.53
N ASP A 369 22.72 26.89 -0.59
CA ASP A 369 23.96 26.16 -0.88
C ASP A 369 23.61 24.67 -1.02
N MET A 370 23.30 24.26 -2.25
CA MET A 370 22.80 22.93 -2.59
C MET A 370 23.70 21.81 -2.04
N ASP A 371 25.01 21.90 -2.28
CA ASP A 371 25.98 20.88 -1.84
C ASP A 371 26.04 20.80 -0.30
N ALA A 372 26.08 21.96 0.38
CA ALA A 372 26.14 22.00 1.84
C ALA A 372 24.85 21.47 2.50
N ASP A 373 23.69 21.68 1.86
CA ASP A 373 22.41 21.20 2.38
C ASP A 373 22.19 19.71 2.12
N HIS A 374 22.58 19.18 0.96
CA HIS A 374 22.62 17.72 0.77
C HIS A 374 23.60 17.04 1.75
N GLU A 375 24.77 17.64 2.04
CA GLU A 375 25.69 17.11 3.05
C GLU A 375 25.03 17.05 4.44
N ARG A 376 24.33 18.12 4.85
CA ARG A 376 23.58 18.15 6.12
C ARG A 376 22.46 17.11 6.14
N ALA A 377 21.72 16.98 5.05
CA ALA A 377 20.64 16.01 4.94
C ALA A 377 21.15 14.59 5.15
N ARG A 378 22.24 14.22 4.46
CA ARG A 378 22.88 12.90 4.59
C ARG A 378 23.41 12.62 5.99
N VAL A 379 23.93 13.63 6.70
CA VAL A 379 24.34 13.47 8.11
C VAL A 379 23.16 13.07 8.99
N GLU A 380 22.01 13.72 8.81
CA GLU A 380 20.82 13.42 9.60
C GLU A 380 20.20 12.06 9.20
N TYR A 381 20.12 11.74 7.91
CA TYR A 381 19.70 10.40 7.48
C TYR A 381 20.62 9.29 7.99
N ALA A 382 21.94 9.50 8.04
CA ALA A 382 22.87 8.52 8.60
C ALA A 382 22.60 8.28 10.10
N ARG A 383 22.17 9.31 10.85
CA ARG A 383 21.72 9.16 12.25
C ARG A 383 20.42 8.39 12.33
N ALA A 384 19.43 8.73 11.49
CA ALA A 384 18.15 8.02 11.41
C ALA A 384 18.37 6.53 11.10
N TYR A 385 19.21 6.19 10.12
CA TYR A 385 19.56 4.82 9.74
C TYR A 385 20.22 4.05 10.89
N LYS A 386 21.13 4.70 11.64
CA LYS A 386 21.78 4.07 12.80
C LYS A 386 20.77 3.66 13.87
N ILE A 387 19.68 4.42 14.03
CA ILE A 387 18.63 4.15 15.02
C ILE A 387 17.61 3.15 14.47
N ARG A 388 17.18 3.32 13.20
CA ARG A 388 16.15 2.50 12.53
C ARG A 388 16.63 2.08 11.13
N PRO A 389 17.45 1.00 11.03
CA PRO A 389 18.10 0.60 9.78
C PRO A 389 17.15 0.00 8.74
N ASP A 390 15.93 -0.38 9.13
CA ASP A 390 14.87 -0.89 8.28
C ASP A 390 13.94 0.21 7.72
N HIS A 391 14.24 1.49 8.00
CA HIS A 391 13.46 2.61 7.50
C HIS A 391 13.79 2.94 6.04
N VAL A 392 13.03 2.34 5.12
CA VAL A 392 13.25 2.49 3.67
C VAL A 392 13.25 3.93 3.16
N PRO A 393 12.37 4.84 3.60
CA PRO A 393 12.46 6.25 3.19
C PRO A 393 13.82 6.87 3.52
N THR A 394 14.40 6.58 4.69
CA THR A 394 15.76 7.05 5.02
C THR A 394 16.80 6.51 4.04
N LEU A 395 16.73 5.23 3.66
CA LEU A 395 17.67 4.63 2.70
C LEU A 395 17.55 5.29 1.32
N TYR A 396 16.31 5.49 0.86
CA TYR A 396 16.02 6.10 -0.43
C TYR A 396 16.53 7.54 -0.52
N PHE A 397 16.14 8.39 0.43
CA PHE A 397 16.50 9.80 0.40
C PHE A 397 17.99 10.03 0.72
N TYR A 398 18.62 9.18 1.53
CA TYR A 398 20.08 9.20 1.71
C TYR A 398 20.82 8.96 0.40
N ALA A 399 20.35 8.01 -0.42
CA ALA A 399 20.95 7.72 -1.70
C ALA A 399 20.81 8.90 -2.69
N HIS A 400 19.63 9.50 -2.75
CA HIS A 400 19.32 10.60 -3.69
C HIS A 400 19.94 11.94 -3.31
N ASP A 401 20.18 12.22 -2.02
CA ASP A 401 21.00 13.37 -1.63
C ASP A 401 22.52 13.13 -1.84
N GLY A 402 22.91 11.92 -2.25
CA GLY A 402 24.28 11.56 -2.61
C GLY A 402 24.46 11.44 -4.13
N ASP A 403 25.15 10.38 -4.57
CA ASP A 403 25.19 9.98 -5.98
C ASP A 403 24.49 8.63 -6.12
N ALA A 404 23.15 8.64 -6.13
CA ALA A 404 22.31 7.43 -6.19
C ALA A 404 22.66 6.49 -7.37
N TYR A 405 23.25 7.05 -8.43
CA TYR A 405 23.49 6.36 -9.68
C TYR A 405 24.93 5.82 -9.78
N ARG A 406 25.93 6.47 -9.18
CA ARG A 406 27.34 6.06 -9.31
C ARG A 406 28.00 5.69 -7.99
N GLY A 407 27.42 6.11 -6.87
CA GLY A 407 27.92 5.84 -5.53
C GLY A 407 27.74 4.39 -5.11
N GLU A 408 28.82 3.76 -4.65
CA GLU A 408 28.77 2.37 -4.17
C GLU A 408 27.94 2.24 -2.88
N ASN A 409 28.11 3.19 -1.94
CA ASN A 409 27.34 3.21 -0.70
C ASN A 409 25.85 3.43 -0.97
N GLU A 410 25.53 4.32 -1.89
CA GLU A 410 24.18 4.66 -2.30
C GLU A 410 23.50 3.47 -2.97
N ARG A 411 24.20 2.77 -3.88
CA ARG A 411 23.70 1.51 -4.46
C ARG A 411 23.44 0.45 -3.39
N ASN A 412 24.34 0.32 -2.40
CA ASN A 412 24.14 -0.63 -1.29
C ASN A 412 22.91 -0.27 -0.43
N MET A 413 22.67 1.01 -0.17
CA MET A 413 21.45 1.46 0.52
C MET A 413 20.19 1.14 -0.29
N MET A 414 20.22 1.35 -1.61
CA MET A 414 19.11 1.03 -2.49
C MET A 414 18.86 -0.48 -2.60
N LEU A 415 19.91 -1.32 -2.58
CA LEU A 415 19.78 -2.78 -2.50
C LEU A 415 19.07 -3.21 -1.22
N LEU A 416 19.46 -2.63 -0.07
CA LEU A 416 18.78 -2.89 1.20
C LEU A 416 17.33 -2.39 1.17
N ALA A 417 17.07 -1.21 0.60
CA ALA A 417 15.72 -0.68 0.42
C ALA A 417 14.85 -1.65 -0.40
N ARG A 418 15.38 -2.23 -1.49
CA ARG A 418 14.69 -3.20 -2.33
C ARG A 418 14.46 -4.53 -1.61
N GLU A 419 15.37 -4.97 -0.76
CA GLU A 419 15.19 -6.18 0.04
C GLU A 419 14.05 -6.01 1.06
N LEU A 420 13.99 -4.85 1.69
CA LEU A 420 12.96 -4.51 2.69
C LEU A 420 11.60 -4.23 2.05
N ARG A 421 11.58 -3.51 0.92
CA ARG A 421 10.38 -3.04 0.22
C ARG A 421 10.53 -3.18 -1.31
N PRO A 422 10.49 -4.40 -1.85
CA PRO A 422 10.62 -4.63 -3.29
C PRO A 422 9.48 -4.04 -4.13
N GLN A 423 8.36 -3.69 -3.50
CA GLN A 423 7.19 -3.06 -4.11
C GLN A 423 7.38 -1.58 -4.48
N ILE A 424 8.44 -0.92 -4.03
CA ILE A 424 8.69 0.49 -4.39
C ILE A 424 9.44 0.49 -5.71
N SER A 425 8.73 0.70 -6.81
CA SER A 425 9.30 0.60 -8.17
C SER A 425 10.43 1.58 -8.40
N GLN A 426 10.37 2.78 -7.81
CA GLN A 426 11.43 3.78 -7.86
C GLN A 426 12.77 3.24 -7.34
N VAL A 427 12.75 2.38 -6.31
CA VAL A 427 13.99 1.75 -5.83
C VAL A 427 14.62 0.86 -6.90
N SER A 428 13.79 0.08 -7.60
CA SER A 428 14.26 -0.82 -8.65
C SER A 428 14.70 -0.07 -9.91
N THR A 429 14.02 1.02 -10.29
CA THR A 429 14.43 1.86 -11.43
C THR A 429 15.76 2.57 -11.16
N THR A 430 15.95 3.16 -9.97
CA THR A 430 17.23 3.78 -9.59
C THR A 430 18.37 2.75 -9.63
N LEU A 431 18.16 1.56 -9.06
CA LEU A 431 19.15 0.47 -9.10
C LEU A 431 19.47 0.04 -10.53
N ALA A 432 18.45 -0.12 -11.39
CA ALA A 432 18.64 -0.51 -12.78
C ALA A 432 19.53 0.49 -13.52
N VAL A 433 19.26 1.78 -13.35
CA VAL A 433 20.07 2.86 -13.94
C VAL A 433 21.48 2.85 -13.35
N SER A 434 21.64 2.67 -12.03
CA SER A 434 22.95 2.59 -11.40
C SER A 434 23.81 1.45 -11.96
N TYR A 435 23.21 0.26 -12.15
CA TYR A 435 23.88 -0.88 -12.77
C TYR A 435 24.21 -0.64 -14.24
N ALA A 436 23.28 -0.09 -15.02
CA ALA A 436 23.48 0.24 -16.43
C ALA A 436 24.65 1.21 -16.61
N ILE A 437 24.69 2.26 -15.80
CA ILE A 437 25.76 3.25 -15.77
C ILE A 437 27.12 2.64 -15.39
N ALA A 438 27.12 1.62 -14.53
CA ALA A 438 28.33 0.85 -14.19
C ALA A 438 28.73 -0.17 -15.26
N GLY A 439 27.94 -0.32 -16.33
CA GLY A 439 28.15 -1.32 -17.38
C GLY A 439 27.68 -2.73 -17.00
N GLU A 440 26.97 -2.89 -15.88
CA GLU A 440 26.42 -4.14 -15.36
C GLU A 440 25.01 -4.40 -15.95
N TRP A 441 24.91 -4.43 -17.28
CA TRP A 441 23.63 -4.49 -18.00
C TRP A 441 22.73 -5.67 -17.60
N GLU A 442 23.31 -6.85 -17.40
CA GLU A 442 22.57 -8.05 -16.98
C GLU A 442 21.91 -7.87 -15.59
N MET A 443 22.60 -7.17 -14.68
CA MET A 443 22.04 -6.85 -13.37
C MET A 443 20.95 -5.79 -13.48
N ALA A 444 21.15 -4.80 -14.35
CA ALA A 444 20.16 -3.76 -14.63
C ALA A 444 18.84 -4.35 -15.15
N GLU A 445 18.89 -5.23 -16.15
CA GLU A 445 17.72 -5.96 -16.66
C GLU A 445 17.05 -6.77 -15.53
N LYS A 446 17.85 -7.51 -14.75
CA LYS A 446 17.32 -8.38 -13.68
C LYS A 446 16.58 -7.60 -12.60
N VAL A 447 17.08 -6.44 -12.17
CA VAL A 447 16.41 -5.66 -11.12
C VAL A 447 15.18 -4.93 -11.63
N LEU A 448 15.18 -4.55 -12.92
CA LEU A 448 14.07 -3.82 -13.54
C LEU A 448 12.94 -4.72 -14.02
N ALA A 449 13.22 -5.99 -14.35
CA ALA A 449 12.26 -6.90 -14.97
C ALA A 449 10.89 -6.97 -14.26
N PRO A 450 10.79 -7.08 -12.92
CA PRO A 450 9.50 -7.10 -12.24
C PRO A 450 8.68 -5.82 -12.45
N VAL A 451 9.35 -4.67 -12.58
CA VAL A 451 8.70 -3.38 -12.81
C VAL A 451 8.31 -3.25 -14.28
N ALA A 452 9.25 -3.44 -15.21
CA ALA A 452 9.01 -3.23 -16.64
C ALA A 452 8.00 -4.23 -17.25
N ASN A 453 8.02 -5.48 -16.78
CA ASN A 453 7.09 -6.51 -17.25
C ASN A 453 5.74 -6.46 -16.53
N ASN A 454 5.52 -5.52 -15.60
CA ASN A 454 4.24 -5.37 -14.92
C ASN A 454 3.13 -5.10 -15.97
N PRO A 455 2.12 -5.98 -16.10
CA PRO A 455 1.08 -5.84 -17.11
C PRO A 455 0.06 -4.75 -16.77
N HIS A 456 0.14 -4.15 -15.58
CA HIS A 456 -0.67 -2.97 -15.23
C HIS A 456 -0.08 -1.67 -15.80
N LEU A 457 1.16 -1.69 -16.31
CA LEU A 457 1.75 -0.52 -16.96
C LEU A 457 1.15 -0.29 -18.35
N SER A 458 1.08 0.98 -18.73
CA SER A 458 0.81 1.38 -20.12
C SER A 458 2.00 1.07 -21.03
N ASP A 459 1.72 0.92 -22.33
CA ASP A 459 2.74 0.61 -23.35
C ASP A 459 3.83 1.68 -23.45
N ASP A 460 3.50 2.92 -23.13
CA ASP A 460 4.39 4.08 -23.11
C ASP A 460 5.04 4.37 -21.75
N SER A 461 4.86 3.48 -20.77
CA SER A 461 5.45 3.66 -19.43
C SER A 461 6.97 3.78 -19.45
N TRP A 462 7.50 4.69 -18.62
CA TRP A 462 8.93 4.88 -18.46
C TRP A 462 9.69 3.58 -18.13
N ALA A 463 9.13 2.69 -17.32
CA ALA A 463 9.80 1.45 -16.95
C ALA A 463 10.06 0.53 -18.16
N ARG A 464 9.13 0.45 -19.12
CA ARG A 464 9.30 -0.32 -20.36
C ARG A 464 10.30 0.34 -21.30
N GLU A 465 10.25 1.66 -21.44
CA GLU A 465 11.26 2.42 -22.20
C GLU A 465 12.66 2.23 -21.60
N LEU A 466 12.79 2.33 -20.28
CA LEU A 466 14.06 2.14 -19.58
C LEU A 466 14.59 0.72 -19.78
N MET A 467 13.72 -0.30 -19.72
CA MET A 467 14.11 -1.68 -20.02
C MET A 467 14.65 -1.81 -21.44
N GLN A 468 13.97 -1.21 -22.42
CA GLN A 468 14.44 -1.21 -23.82
C GLN A 468 15.81 -0.52 -23.94
N ARG A 469 16.01 0.63 -23.30
CA ARG A 469 17.30 1.35 -23.31
C ARG A 469 18.42 0.55 -22.65
N ILE A 470 18.13 -0.15 -21.56
CA ILE A 470 19.08 -1.05 -20.89
C ILE A 470 19.44 -2.23 -21.80
N HIS A 471 18.45 -2.82 -22.47
CA HIS A 471 18.65 -3.91 -23.42
C HIS A 471 19.54 -3.47 -24.61
N ASP A 472 19.28 -2.27 -25.14
CA ASP A 472 20.05 -1.65 -26.22
C ASP A 472 21.42 -1.14 -25.76
N ARG A 473 21.72 -1.23 -24.46
CA ARG A 473 22.95 -0.77 -23.80
C ARG A 473 23.23 0.71 -24.08
N ASP A 474 22.18 1.52 -23.98
CA ASP A 474 22.24 2.96 -24.23
C ASP A 474 23.18 3.66 -23.22
N THR A 475 24.38 4.01 -23.69
CA THR A 475 25.41 4.66 -22.87
C THR A 475 25.11 6.13 -22.55
N SER A 476 24.01 6.68 -23.08
CA SER A 476 23.53 8.02 -22.73
C SER A 476 22.69 8.08 -21.44
N LEU A 477 22.36 6.92 -20.83
CA LEU A 477 21.66 6.87 -19.55
C LEU A 477 22.42 7.65 -18.46
N SER A 478 21.72 8.59 -17.83
CA SER A 478 22.19 9.41 -16.70
C SER A 478 21.08 9.55 -15.66
N GLY A 479 21.43 9.87 -14.41
CA GLY A 479 20.45 10.11 -13.35
C GLY A 479 19.46 11.24 -13.66
N GLU A 480 19.96 12.33 -14.23
CA GLU A 480 19.15 13.49 -14.66
C GLU A 480 18.06 13.11 -15.69
N ALA A 481 18.29 12.08 -16.51
CA ALA A 481 17.30 11.62 -17.49
C ALA A 481 16.16 10.81 -16.86
N VAL A 482 16.33 10.35 -15.62
CA VAL A 482 15.37 9.53 -14.86
C VAL A 482 14.48 10.42 -14.00
N GLU A 483 15.07 11.33 -13.23
CA GLU A 483 14.36 12.21 -12.29
C GLU A 483 13.29 13.08 -12.96
N GLY A 484 13.49 13.45 -14.23
CA GLY A 484 12.48 14.20 -15.01
C GLY A 484 11.28 13.36 -15.50
N ARG A 485 11.21 12.07 -15.17
CA ARG A 485 10.20 11.12 -15.66
C ARG A 485 9.60 10.21 -14.58
N GLU A 486 9.99 10.37 -13.32
CA GLU A 486 9.44 9.59 -12.19
C GLU A 486 7.99 9.94 -11.83
N ASP A 487 7.40 10.96 -12.49
CA ASP A 487 6.00 11.36 -12.36
C ASP A 487 4.99 10.43 -13.06
N ASP A 488 5.45 9.34 -13.69
CA ASP A 488 4.60 8.22 -14.10
C ASP A 488 4.09 7.50 -12.83
N ARG A 489 3.10 8.12 -12.19
CA ARG A 489 2.38 7.56 -11.04
C ARG A 489 1.96 6.14 -11.43
N GLU A 490 2.48 5.14 -10.72
CA GLU A 490 1.71 3.93 -10.52
C GLU A 490 0.36 4.42 -10.04
N ALA A 491 -0.68 4.25 -10.88
CA ALA A 491 -2.04 4.35 -10.41
C ALA A 491 -2.08 3.38 -9.23
N GLY A 492 -2.05 3.91 -8.01
CA GLY A 492 -2.27 3.11 -6.82
C GLY A 492 -3.51 2.28 -7.12
N ASP A 493 -3.44 0.99 -6.82
CA ASP A 493 -4.56 0.07 -6.98
C ASP A 493 -5.61 0.45 -5.93
N GLY A 494 -6.19 1.64 -6.08
CA GLY A 494 -7.37 2.04 -5.37
C GLY A 494 -8.48 1.31 -6.07
N GLY A 495 -8.99 0.24 -5.45
CA GLY A 495 -10.06 -0.56 -6.02
C GLY A 495 -11.14 0.37 -6.61
N ASP A 496 -11.23 0.35 -7.95
CA ASP A 496 -12.04 1.29 -8.73
C ASP A 496 -13.51 1.17 -8.28
N GLY A 497 -13.89 2.14 -7.46
CA GLY A 497 -15.19 2.20 -6.81
C GLY A 497 -16.32 2.39 -7.81
N GLU A 498 -17.27 1.46 -7.78
CA GLU A 498 -18.48 1.45 -8.59
C GLU A 498 -19.20 2.80 -8.58
N ASN A 499 -19.26 3.45 -9.74
CA ASN A 499 -20.10 4.61 -9.97
C ASN A 499 -21.53 4.11 -10.23
N ARG A 500 -22.39 4.09 -9.20
CA ARG A 500 -23.84 3.97 -9.41
C ARG A 500 -24.61 5.01 -8.59
N ASP A 501 -25.19 5.94 -9.33
CA ASP A 501 -26.31 6.78 -8.93
C ASP A 501 -27.43 5.92 -8.34
N GLU A 502 -27.64 6.01 -7.03
CA GLU A 502 -28.93 5.68 -6.42
C GLU A 502 -29.49 6.94 -5.76
N ARG A 503 -30.21 7.74 -6.57
CA ARG A 503 -31.30 8.57 -6.06
C ARG A 503 -32.41 7.65 -5.56
N ALA A 504 -32.40 7.34 -4.27
CA ALA A 504 -33.58 6.84 -3.59
C ALA A 504 -34.52 8.03 -3.31
N GLU A 505 -35.53 8.18 -4.17
CA GLU A 505 -36.74 8.94 -3.85
C GLU A 505 -37.48 8.21 -2.72
N GLU A 506 -37.48 8.84 -1.54
CA GLU A 506 -38.44 8.55 -0.49
C GLU A 506 -39.82 9.16 -0.84
N ALA A 507 -40.84 8.32 -0.65
CA ALA A 507 -42.24 8.64 -0.38
C ALA A 507 -43.13 9.15 -1.52
N THR A 508 -44.16 8.38 -1.86
CA THR A 508 -45.52 8.61 -1.30
C THR A 508 -46.51 7.50 -1.65
N ALA A 509 -47.20 7.04 -0.60
CA ALA A 509 -48.57 6.54 -0.51
C ALA A 509 -49.33 6.07 -1.77
N GLY A 510 -49.84 4.84 -1.70
CA GLY A 510 -50.88 4.31 -2.59
C GLY A 510 -51.04 2.80 -2.48
#